data_AF-A0A2D6NDQ3-F1
#
_entry.id   AF-A0A2D6NDQ3-F1
#
_cell.length_a   1.000
_cell.length_b   1.000
_cell.length_c   1.000
_cell.angle_alpha   90.00
_cell.angle_beta   90.00
_cell.angle_gamma   90.00
#
_symmetry.space_group_name_H-M   'P 1'
#
loop_
_entity.id
_entity.type
_entity.pdbx_description
1 polymer ?
#
loop_
_entity_poly.entity_id
_entity_poly.type
_entity_poly.pdbx_seq_one_letter_code
_entity_poly.pdbx_strand_id
1 'polypeptide(L)'
;MFRILYFKNKKMNLWEFKKNFEKRRYNLLNTLQNGKEDIDLSRQHQIYGAIKELENTLRTIDYFQEQTVKNNFDIKLSKESKKTVLQRITKLKLKK
;
A
#
# COMPACT_ATOMS: atom_id res chain seq x y z
N MET A 1 23.17 3.80 33.18
CA MET A 1 23.01 2.64 32.28
C MET A 1 21.95 2.99 31.24
N PHE A 2 22.34 3.54 30.09
CA PHE A 2 21.41 3.98 29.05
C PHE A 2 21.06 2.83 28.11
N ARG A 3 19.79 2.44 28.09
CA ARG A 3 19.26 1.39 27.21
C ARG A 3 18.94 2.02 25.87
N ILE A 4 19.86 1.94 24.92
CA ILE A 4 19.63 2.33 23.53
C ILE A 4 18.63 1.33 22.94
N LEU A 5 17.38 1.76 22.75
CA LEU A 5 16.35 0.98 22.07
C LEU A 5 16.74 0.87 20.59
N TYR A 6 17.23 -0.31 20.21
CA TYR A 6 17.41 -0.69 18.82
C TYR A 6 16.04 -0.69 18.12
N PHE A 7 15.71 0.41 17.43
CA PHE A 7 14.69 0.39 16.38
C PHE A 7 15.25 -0.44 15.23
N LYS A 8 15.00 -1.75 15.31
CA LYS A 8 15.20 -2.70 14.21
C LYS A 8 14.38 -2.16 13.03
N ASN A 9 15.07 -1.76 11.96
CA ASN A 9 14.50 -1.21 10.74
C ASN A 9 13.58 -2.26 10.08
N LYS A 10 12.37 -2.44 10.61
CA LYS A 10 11.35 -3.33 10.05
C LYS A 10 10.87 -2.62 8.79
N LYS A 11 11.28 -3.13 7.62
CA LYS A 11 10.65 -2.75 6.34
C LYS A 11 9.17 -3.11 6.44
N MET A 12 8.36 -2.15 6.84
CA MET A 12 6.91 -2.30 6.86
C MET A 12 6.45 -2.40 5.41
N ASN A 13 5.72 -3.46 5.10
CA ASN A 13 5.10 -3.63 3.79
C ASN A 13 3.98 -2.58 3.63
N LEU A 14 3.73 -2.10 2.40
CA LEU A 14 2.64 -1.19 2.05
C LEU A 14 1.28 -1.65 2.60
N TRP A 15 1.07 -2.96 2.71
CA TRP A 15 -0.13 -3.53 3.32
C TRP A 15 -0.23 -3.26 4.83
N GLU A 16 0.88 -3.38 5.58
CA GLU A 16 0.91 -3.05 7.00
C GLU A 16 0.70 -1.53 7.21
N PHE A 17 1.23 -0.70 6.31
CA PHE A 17 0.96 0.74 6.31
C PHE A 17 -0.53 1.04 6.09
N LYS A 18 -1.13 0.46 5.05
CA LYS A 18 -2.57 0.62 4.76
C LYS A 18 -3.42 0.28 5.99
N LYS A 19 -3.16 -0.88 6.61
CA LYS A 19 -3.90 -1.33 7.81
C LYS A 19 -3.80 -0.35 8.98
N ASN A 20 -2.62 0.22 9.22
CA ASN A 20 -2.43 1.21 10.29
C ASN A 20 -3.19 2.51 10.02
N PHE A 21 -3.17 3.00 8.78
CA PHE A 21 -3.91 4.20 8.38
C PHE A 21 -5.42 3.99 8.43
N GLU A 22 -5.93 2.83 8.01
CA GLU A 22 -7.34 2.45 8.15
C GLU A 22 -7.77 2.44 9.62
N LYS A 23 -6.98 1.80 10.50
CA LYS A 23 -7.26 1.78 11.94
C LYS A 23 -7.32 3.20 12.53
N ARG A 24 -6.37 4.06 12.13
CA ARG A 24 -6.34 5.45 12.61
C ARG A 24 -7.55 6.24 12.13
N ARG A 25 -7.92 6.09 10.85
CA ARG A 25 -9.12 6.71 10.27
C ARG A 25 -10.38 6.27 11.01
N TYR A 26 -10.54 4.96 11.26
CA TYR A 26 -11.66 4.42 12.03
C TYR A 26 -11.75 5.01 13.44
N ASN A 27 -10.63 5.09 14.15
CA ASN A 27 -10.61 5.67 15.49
C ASN A 27 -11.06 7.15 15.49
N LEU A 28 -10.61 7.95 14.52
CA LEU A 28 -10.99 9.36 14.41
C LEU A 28 -12.48 9.51 14.07
N LEU A 29 -13.03 8.64 13.21
CA LEU A 29 -14.47 8.60 12.94
C LEU A 29 -15.27 8.26 14.20
N ASN A 30 -14.82 7.27 14.98
CA ASN A 30 -15.44 6.94 16.26
C ASN A 30 -15.38 8.10 17.26
N THR A 31 -14.25 8.83 17.29
CA THR A 31 -14.13 10.03 18.14
C THR A 31 -15.16 11.09 17.76
N LEU A 32 -15.38 11.33 16.46
CA LEU A 32 -16.41 12.27 16.01
C LEU A 32 -17.83 11.78 16.23
N GLN A 33 -18.09 10.48 16.08
CA GLN A 33 -19.44 9.92 16.25
C GLN A 33 -19.86 9.89 17.72
N ASN A 34 -18.95 9.51 18.62
CA ASN A 34 -19.27 9.28 20.02
C ASN A 34 -18.96 10.48 20.93
N GLY A 35 -18.10 11.40 20.49
CA GLY A 35 -17.67 12.57 21.29
C GLY A 35 -18.10 13.91 20.69
N LYS A 36 -19.02 13.92 19.72
CA LYS A 36 -19.37 15.15 18.98
C LYS A 36 -19.83 16.30 19.87
N GLU A 37 -20.57 15.99 20.93
CA GLU A 37 -21.14 17.00 21.82
C GLU A 37 -20.09 17.54 22.81
N ASP A 38 -19.06 16.75 23.12
CA ASP A 38 -17.99 17.10 24.07
C ASP A 38 -16.77 17.76 23.39
N ILE A 39 -16.66 17.67 22.06
CA ILE A 39 -15.53 18.19 21.30
C ILE A 39 -15.91 19.56 20.74
N ASP A 40 -15.07 20.56 20.97
CA ASP A 40 -15.27 21.89 20.40
C ASP A 40 -15.25 21.87 18.85
N LEU A 41 -15.94 22.84 18.25
CA LEU A 41 -16.11 22.90 16.80
C LEU A 41 -14.77 22.99 16.03
N SER A 42 -13.76 23.66 16.58
CA SER A 42 -12.46 23.80 15.93
C SER A 42 -11.75 22.45 15.85
N ARG A 43 -11.76 21.71 16.95
CA ARG A 43 -11.18 20.38 17.06
C ARG A 43 -11.94 19.36 16.22
N GLN A 44 -13.26 19.49 16.09
CA GLN A 44 -14.02 18.70 15.12
C GLN A 44 -13.52 18.92 13.69
N HIS A 45 -13.32 20.18 13.27
CA HIS A 45 -12.79 20.50 11.93
C HIS A 45 -11.38 19.93 11.71
N GLN A 46 -10.51 20.02 12.73
CA GLN A 46 -9.17 19.42 12.66
C GLN A 46 -9.23 17.90 12.46
N ILE A 47 -10.12 17.22 13.18
CA ILE A 47 -10.32 15.77 13.04
C ILE A 47 -10.86 15.43 11.65
N TYR A 48 -11.81 16.21 11.12
CA TYR A 48 -12.30 16.06 9.74
C TYR A 48 -11.18 16.24 8.71
N GLY A 49 -10.33 17.25 8.86
CA GLY A 49 -9.17 17.48 8.01
C GLY A 49 -8.22 16.28 8.03
N ALA A 50 -7.87 15.80 9.22
CA ALA A 50 -7.02 14.62 9.38
C ALA A 50 -7.63 13.36 8.74
N ILE A 51 -8.95 13.15 8.86
CA ILE A 51 -9.64 12.04 8.18
C ILE A 51 -9.50 12.16 6.66
N LYS A 52 -9.66 13.36 6.09
CA LYS A 52 -9.53 13.56 4.65
C LYS A 52 -8.13 13.32 4.13
N GLU A 53 -7.11 13.74 4.86
CA GLU A 53 -5.71 13.44 4.54
C GLU A 53 -5.43 11.93 4.57
N LEU A 54 -6.00 11.22 5.54
CA LEU A 54 -5.89 9.76 5.63
C LEU A 54 -6.59 9.07 4.45
N GLU A 55 -7.78 9.52 4.05
CA GLU A 55 -8.47 8.99 2.87
C GLU A 55 -7.65 9.17 1.59
N ASN A 56 -7.06 10.36 1.39
CA ASN A 56 -6.17 10.58 0.24
C ASN A 56 -4.95 9.67 0.29
N THR A 57 -4.32 9.54 1.45
CA THR A 57 -3.16 8.65 1.64
C THR A 57 -3.50 7.20 1.31
N LEU A 58 -4.65 6.71 1.76
CA LEU A 58 -5.13 5.35 1.48
C LEU A 58 -5.36 5.13 -0.03
N ARG A 59 -5.99 6.09 -0.72
CA ARG A 59 -6.14 6.02 -2.19
C ARG A 59 -4.80 6.00 -2.91
N THR A 60 -3.84 6.80 -2.46
CA THR A 60 -2.49 6.80 -3.02
C THR A 60 -1.81 5.44 -2.84
N ILE A 61 -1.94 4.81 -1.67
CA ILE A 61 -1.42 3.45 -1.44
C ILE A 61 -2.06 2.45 -2.39
N ASP A 62 -3.38 2.53 -2.58
CA ASP A 62 -4.11 1.61 -3.46
C ASP A 62 -3.67 1.76 -4.92
N TYR A 63 -3.52 3.00 -5.40
CA TYR A 63 -2.97 3.28 -6.71
C TYR A 63 -1.59 2.63 -6.93
N PHE A 64 -0.67 2.77 -5.96
CA PHE A 64 0.67 2.16 -6.07
C PHE A 64 0.63 0.63 -5.98
N GLN A 65 -0.27 0.06 -5.18
CA GLN A 65 -0.46 -1.40 -5.13
C GLN A 65 -0.96 -1.93 -6.48
N GLU A 66 -1.96 -1.30 -7.08
CA GLU A 66 -2.49 -1.68 -8.39
C GLU A 66 -1.43 -1.57 -9.50
N GLN A 67 -0.64 -0.49 -9.51
CA GLN A 67 0.47 -0.36 -10.44
C GLN A 67 1.52 -1.46 -10.27
N THR A 68 1.84 -1.82 -9.02
CA THR A 68 2.81 -2.88 -8.73
C THR A 68 2.31 -4.22 -9.26
N VAL A 69 1.01 -4.50 -9.13
CA VAL A 69 0.40 -5.73 -9.66
C VAL A 69 0.44 -5.74 -11.20
N LYS A 70 0.05 -4.64 -11.86
CA LYS A 70 0.09 -4.52 -13.33
C LYS A 70 1.49 -4.70 -13.89
N ASN A 71 2.47 -3.98 -13.35
CA ASN A 71 3.88 -4.06 -13.78
C ASN A 71 4.44 -5.49 -13.61
N ASN A 72 4.11 -6.16 -12.51
CA ASN A 72 4.55 -7.54 -12.28
C ASN A 72 3.90 -8.54 -13.26
N PHE A 73 2.66 -8.29 -13.68
CA PHE A 73 1.96 -9.12 -14.65
C PHE A 73 2.60 -9.00 -16.04
N ASP A 74 2.88 -7.78 -16.49
CA ASP A 74 3.51 -7.51 -17.79
C ASP A 74 4.93 -8.10 -17.89
N ILE A 75 5.71 -8.03 -16.80
CA ILE A 75 7.04 -8.64 -16.73
C ILE A 75 6.95 -10.17 -16.83
N LYS A 76 5.96 -10.82 -16.19
CA LYS A 76 5.79 -12.27 -16.26
C LYS A 76 5.39 -12.72 -17.66
N LEU A 77 4.42 -12.05 -18.28
CA LEU A 77 4.00 -12.31 -19.67
C LEU A 77 5.15 -12.12 -20.67
N SER A 78 5.99 -11.10 -20.47
CA SER A 78 7.19 -10.86 -21.28
C SER A 78 8.22 -12.00 -21.18
N LYS A 79 8.37 -12.60 -19.99
CA LYS A 79 9.30 -13.72 -19.78
C LYS A 79 8.78 -15.01 -20.42
N GLU A 80 7.50 -15.30 -20.31
CA GLU A 80 6.88 -16.51 -20.90
C GLU A 80 6.85 -16.47 -22.43
N SER A 81 6.56 -15.30 -23.01
CA SER A 81 6.62 -15.09 -24.46
C SER A 81 8.04 -15.28 -25.01
N LYS A 82 9.07 -14.72 -24.36
CA LYS A 82 10.47 -14.95 -24.73
C LYS A 82 10.89 -16.41 -24.64
N LYS A 83 10.47 -17.13 -23.59
CA LYS A 83 10.74 -18.56 -23.40
C LYS A 83 10.14 -19.40 -24.54
N THR A 84 8.91 -19.07 -24.95
CA THR A 84 8.20 -19.76 -26.05
C THR A 84 8.90 -19.54 -27.40
N VAL A 85 9.34 -18.31 -27.69
CA VAL A 85 10.07 -17.99 -28.93
C VAL A 85 11.44 -18.71 -28.96
N LEU A 86 12.18 -18.67 -27.85
CA LEU A 86 13.47 -19.36 -27.73
C LEU A 86 13.34 -20.87 -27.96
N GLN A 87 12.34 -21.53 -27.36
CA GLN A 87 12.08 -22.96 -27.54
C GLN A 87 11.74 -23.34 -28.99
N ARG A 88 11.06 -22.45 -29.73
CA ARG A 88 10.78 -22.66 -31.16
C ARG A 88 12.05 -22.56 -32.00
N ILE A 89 12.91 -21.58 -31.71
CA ILE A 89 14.19 -21.38 -32.42
C ILE A 89 15.16 -22.55 -32.20
N THR A 90 15.30 -23.06 -30.97
CA THR A 90 16.16 -24.22 -30.70
C THR A 90 15.65 -25.50 -31.34
N LYS A 91 14.33 -25.74 -31.34
CA LYS A 91 13.74 -26.89 -32.05
C LYS A 91 13.98 -26.85 -33.56
N LEU A 92 14.02 -25.66 -34.17
CA LEU A 92 14.31 -25.49 -35.59
C LEU A 92 15.80 -25.69 -35.92
N LYS A 93 16.70 -25.32 -35.01
CA LYS A 93 18.15 -25.55 -35.17
C LYS A 93 18.57 -27.01 -35.00
N LEU A 94 17.82 -27.81 -34.25
CA LEU A 94 18.07 -29.24 -34.02
C LEU A 94 17.49 -30.16 -35.12
N LYS A 95 16.76 -29.61 -36.10
CA LYS A 95 16.15 -30.33 -37.23
C LYS A 95 16.92 -30.18 -38.55
N LYS A 96 18.05 -29.47 -38.54
CA LYS A 96 19.03 -29.39 -39.63
C LYS A 96 20.27 -30.16 -39.23
#